data_AF-A0A497QFD3-F1
#
_entry.id   AF-A0A497QFD3-F1
#
_cell.length_a   1.000
_cell.length_b   1.000
_cell.length_c   1.000
_cell.angle_alpha   90.00
_cell.angle_beta   90.00
_cell.angle_gamma   90.00
#
_symmetry.space_group_name_H-M   'P 1'
#
loop_
_entity.id
_entity.type
_entity.pdbx_description
1 polymer ?
#
loop_
_entity_poly.entity_id
_entity_poly.type
_entity_poly.pdbx_seq_one_letter_code
_entity_poly.pdbx_strand_id
1 'polypeptide(L)'
;EIEDWIIQKIKNTSLPPLQVPALFGNMYSAAIWAEFLYLVENFAQVNDTIYFGSYGSGSTCISGLLKIQPNFKSVLNNSLNMGEYLNNKIQISVPEYEKLHKNKISSKLQWGKIVTTDKHCAFTLNYCDEGCNLSQYSGLNYCPKGHSGNNSVEFPLTGTLTEIKPYNNDITPLLEGYVLITDSPKIGSTMEFELRRWKSPKKNPPNSPKGLLNWMPIYRSVSASPYFGLVDDTFASKVDETASISETNL
;
A
#
# COMPACT_ATOMS: atom_id res chain seq x y z
N GLU A 1 32.81 14.11 -28.32
CA GLU A 1 32.29 12.88 -28.97
C GLU A 1 32.12 11.70 -28.00
N ILE A 2 33.18 11.04 -27.52
CA ILE A 2 33.04 9.90 -26.58
C ILE A 2 32.40 10.33 -25.26
N GLU A 3 32.85 11.46 -24.71
CA GLU A 3 32.30 12.02 -23.47
C GLU A 3 30.81 12.33 -23.60
N ASP A 4 30.42 13.00 -24.70
CA ASP A 4 29.01 13.31 -24.99
C ASP A 4 28.18 12.04 -25.11
N TRP A 5 28.72 11.01 -25.76
CA TRP A 5 28.05 9.71 -25.87
C TRP A 5 27.85 9.04 -24.50
N ILE A 6 28.88 9.03 -23.64
CA ILE A 6 28.78 8.47 -22.28
C ILE A 6 27.73 9.23 -21.46
N ILE A 7 27.79 10.56 -21.49
CA ILE A 7 26.85 11.42 -20.76
C ILE A 7 25.42 11.15 -21.24
N GLN A 8 25.20 11.09 -22.55
CA GLN A 8 23.89 10.79 -23.11
C GLN A 8 23.42 9.38 -22.73
N LYS A 9 24.31 8.39 -22.74
CA LYS A 9 23.98 7.03 -22.34
C LYS A 9 23.51 6.99 -20.89
N ILE A 10 24.29 7.58 -19.97
CA ILE A 10 23.95 7.64 -18.55
C ILE A 10 22.61 8.36 -18.33
N LYS A 11 22.42 9.52 -18.98
CA LYS A 11 21.18 10.29 -18.89
C LYS A 11 19.95 9.52 -19.35
N ASN A 12 20.08 8.70 -20.38
CA ASN A 12 18.95 8.01 -20.99
C ASN A 12 18.71 6.62 -20.41
N THR A 13 19.70 5.99 -19.77
CA THR A 13 19.54 4.62 -19.23
C THR A 13 19.58 4.52 -17.71
N SER A 14 20.45 5.29 -17.07
CA SER A 14 20.78 5.08 -15.64
C SER A 14 20.19 6.14 -14.73
N LEU A 15 20.04 7.38 -15.18
CA LEU A 15 19.43 8.45 -14.38
C LEU A 15 17.91 8.34 -14.22
N PRO A 16 17.12 7.92 -15.23
CA PRO A 16 15.67 7.88 -15.10
C PRO A 16 15.16 7.08 -13.88
N PRO A 17 15.62 5.83 -13.62
CA PRO A 17 15.14 5.09 -12.45
C PRO A 17 15.54 5.76 -11.13
N LEU A 18 16.69 6.45 -11.07
CA LEU A 18 17.19 7.10 -9.86
C LEU A 18 16.33 8.28 -9.37
N GLN A 19 15.38 8.77 -10.17
CA GLN A 19 14.42 9.77 -9.72
C GLN A 19 13.55 9.25 -8.56
N VAL A 20 13.23 7.95 -8.57
CA VAL A 20 12.42 7.32 -7.54
C VAL A 20 13.12 7.35 -6.17
N PRO A 21 14.33 6.77 -5.98
CA PRO A 21 15.01 6.84 -4.68
C PRO A 21 15.39 8.28 -4.28
N ALA A 22 15.58 9.20 -5.23
CA ALA A 22 15.80 10.62 -4.91
C ALA A 22 14.58 11.27 -4.22
N LEU A 23 13.36 10.83 -4.56
CA LEU A 23 12.11 11.41 -4.04
C LEU A 23 11.49 10.61 -2.89
N PHE A 24 11.78 9.31 -2.78
CA PHE A 24 11.19 8.42 -1.78
C PHE A 24 12.22 7.90 -0.77
N GLY A 25 13.52 8.04 -1.03
CA GLY A 25 14.57 7.40 -0.26
C GLY A 25 14.59 5.89 -0.45
N ASN A 26 15.21 5.18 0.49
CA ASN A 26 15.35 3.73 0.42
C ASN A 26 14.02 3.02 0.76
N MET A 27 13.49 2.25 -0.20
CA MET A 27 12.27 1.46 -0.07
C MET A 27 12.52 -0.05 0.12
N TYR A 28 13.75 -0.44 0.46
CA TYR A 28 14.18 -1.83 0.64
C TYR A 28 13.79 -2.69 -0.58
N SER A 29 13.06 -3.79 -0.37
CA SER A 29 12.67 -4.72 -1.43
C SER A 29 11.74 -4.12 -2.48
N ALA A 30 11.04 -3.03 -2.15
CA ALA A 30 10.15 -2.35 -3.10
C ALA A 30 10.89 -1.39 -4.04
N ALA A 31 12.15 -1.04 -3.75
CA ALA A 31 12.89 -0.02 -4.50
C ALA A 31 13.00 -0.36 -5.99
N ILE A 32 13.44 -1.58 -6.32
CA ILE A 32 13.63 -2.00 -7.71
C ILE A 32 12.33 -2.01 -8.52
N TRP A 33 11.22 -2.35 -7.87
CA TRP A 33 9.92 -2.41 -8.52
C TRP A 33 9.33 -1.02 -8.76
N ALA A 34 9.52 -0.10 -7.81
CA ALA A 34 9.12 1.29 -8.00
C ALA A 34 9.95 1.98 -9.10
N GLU A 35 11.26 1.71 -9.16
CA GLU A 35 12.14 2.17 -10.24
C GLU A 35 11.71 1.60 -11.60
N PHE A 36 11.38 0.30 -11.65
CA PHE A 36 10.87 -0.34 -12.85
C PHE A 36 9.53 0.24 -13.30
N LEU A 37 8.56 0.40 -12.38
CA LEU A 37 7.26 1.00 -12.71
C LEU A 37 7.43 2.41 -13.28
N TYR A 38 8.26 3.24 -12.64
CA TYR A 38 8.55 4.58 -13.13
C TYR A 38 9.17 4.58 -14.53
N LEU A 39 10.09 3.65 -14.81
CA LEU A 39 10.66 3.46 -16.15
C LEU A 39 9.59 3.07 -17.18
N VAL A 40 8.72 2.10 -16.85
CA VAL A 40 7.71 1.60 -17.77
C VAL A 40 6.62 2.64 -18.04
N GLU A 41 6.23 3.42 -17.03
CA GLU A 41 5.25 4.50 -17.15
C GLU A 41 5.74 5.64 -18.06
N ASN A 42 7.01 6.03 -17.96
CA ASN A 42 7.50 7.29 -18.52
C ASN A 42 8.42 7.15 -19.73
N PHE A 43 9.17 6.05 -19.85
CA PHE A 43 10.28 5.95 -20.80
C PHE A 43 10.23 4.70 -21.69
N ALA A 44 9.64 3.60 -21.23
CA ALA A 44 9.69 2.34 -21.95
C ALA A 44 8.91 2.34 -23.26
N GLN A 45 9.47 1.63 -24.24
CA GLN A 45 8.86 1.34 -25.53
C GLN A 45 8.65 -0.16 -25.72
N VAL A 46 7.73 -0.52 -26.61
CA VAL A 46 7.51 -1.93 -26.98
C VAL A 46 8.81 -2.52 -27.51
N ASN A 47 9.14 -3.72 -27.05
CA ASN A 47 10.39 -4.44 -27.32
C ASN A 47 11.64 -3.85 -26.66
N ASP A 48 11.54 -2.90 -25.73
CA ASP A 48 12.69 -2.56 -24.90
C ASP A 48 13.11 -3.75 -24.04
N THR A 49 14.43 -3.90 -23.87
CA THR A 49 15.02 -4.86 -22.94
C THR A 49 15.59 -4.10 -21.75
N ILE A 50 15.07 -4.38 -20.55
CA ILE A 50 15.48 -3.75 -19.30
C ILE A 50 16.31 -4.75 -18.51
N TYR A 51 17.53 -4.39 -18.17
CA TYR A 51 18.35 -5.12 -17.23
C TYR A 51 18.06 -4.65 -15.80
N PHE A 52 17.90 -5.59 -14.88
CA PHE A 52 17.68 -5.28 -13.46
C PHE A 52 18.66 -6.06 -12.57
N GLY A 53 18.95 -5.49 -11.40
CA GLY A 53 19.69 -6.14 -10.33
C GLY A 53 19.05 -5.83 -8.98
N SER A 54 18.62 -6.86 -8.27
CA SER A 54 18.04 -6.79 -6.94
C SER A 54 19.06 -7.25 -5.91
N TYR A 55 19.19 -6.52 -4.81
CA TYR A 55 20.16 -6.81 -3.75
C TYR A 55 19.51 -6.77 -2.36
N GLY A 56 19.89 -7.72 -1.51
CA GLY A 56 19.56 -7.76 -0.09
C GLY A 56 20.79 -8.06 0.78
N SER A 57 21.00 -7.24 1.82
CA SER A 57 22.06 -7.44 2.81
C SER A 57 21.93 -8.80 3.52
N GLY A 58 23.06 -9.49 3.72
CA GLY A 58 23.11 -10.93 4.04
C GLY A 58 23.68 -11.76 2.87
N SER A 59 23.73 -11.13 1.69
CA SER A 59 24.47 -11.42 0.43
C SER A 59 23.68 -12.03 -0.73
N THR A 60 22.36 -11.84 -0.78
CA THR A 60 21.59 -12.32 -1.94
C THR A 60 21.46 -11.23 -3.00
N CYS A 61 21.87 -11.55 -4.21
CA CYS A 61 21.67 -10.73 -5.40
C CYS A 61 21.02 -11.55 -6.51
N ILE A 62 20.06 -10.97 -7.21
CA ILE A 62 19.43 -11.55 -8.39
C ILE A 62 19.45 -10.50 -9.50
N SER A 63 19.94 -10.86 -10.67
CA SER A 63 19.84 -10.02 -11.86
C SER A 63 19.12 -10.75 -12.98
N GLY A 64 18.57 -9.98 -13.91
CA GLY A 64 17.83 -10.54 -15.02
C GLY A 64 17.52 -9.52 -16.10
N LEU A 65 16.86 -10.00 -17.15
CA LEU A 65 16.40 -9.19 -18.27
C LEU A 65 14.87 -9.27 -18.33
N LEU A 66 14.24 -8.13 -18.51
CA LEU A 66 12.81 -7.99 -18.74
C LEU A 66 12.59 -7.47 -20.17
N LYS A 67 11.60 -8.03 -20.86
CA LYS A 67 11.21 -7.60 -22.21
C LYS A 67 9.86 -6.92 -22.16
N ILE A 68 9.79 -5.67 -22.61
CA ILE A 68 8.52 -4.94 -22.70
C ILE A 68 7.68 -5.52 -23.82
N GLN A 69 6.54 -6.11 -23.44
CA GLN A 69 5.63 -6.75 -24.38
C GLN A 69 4.80 -5.72 -25.16
N PRO A 70 4.29 -6.10 -26.35
CA PRO A 70 3.21 -5.36 -26.99
C PRO A 70 2.04 -5.18 -26.02
N ASN A 71 1.31 -4.06 -26.15
CA ASN A 71 0.16 -3.71 -25.32
C ASN A 71 0.43 -3.52 -23.83
N PHE A 72 1.68 -3.40 -23.36
CA PHE A 72 1.98 -3.18 -21.93
C PHE A 72 1.25 -1.96 -21.34
N LYS A 73 1.01 -0.91 -22.15
CA LYS A 73 0.26 0.28 -21.72
C LYS A 73 -1.18 -0.03 -21.29
N SER A 74 -1.80 -1.06 -21.88
CA SER A 74 -3.16 -1.48 -21.45
C SER A 74 -3.17 -2.01 -20.01
N VAL A 75 -2.04 -2.55 -19.53
CA VAL A 75 -1.87 -2.99 -18.13
C VAL A 75 -1.67 -1.79 -17.20
N LEU A 76 -1.05 -0.71 -17.69
CA LEU A 76 -0.80 0.52 -16.92
C LEU A 76 -2.04 1.45 -16.83
N ASN A 77 -2.98 1.35 -17.77
CA ASN A 77 -4.16 2.23 -17.80
C ASN A 77 -5.12 2.06 -16.60
N ASN A 78 -4.90 1.07 -15.73
CA ASN A 78 -5.70 0.81 -14.53
C ASN A 78 -4.94 1.08 -13.21
N SER A 79 -3.74 1.67 -13.25
CA SER A 79 -2.91 1.88 -12.06
C SER A 79 -2.73 3.36 -11.70
N LEU A 80 -2.74 3.64 -10.39
CA LEU A 80 -2.15 4.86 -9.82
C LEU A 80 -0.70 4.96 -10.30
N ASN A 81 -0.39 6.03 -11.02
CA ASN A 81 0.96 6.24 -11.53
C ASN A 81 1.86 6.87 -10.45
N MET A 82 3.18 6.72 -10.59
CA MET A 82 4.13 7.30 -9.64
C MET A 82 4.05 8.83 -9.58
N GLY A 83 3.63 9.49 -10.67
CA GLY A 83 3.44 10.94 -10.72
C GLY A 83 2.34 11.45 -9.80
N GLU A 84 1.21 10.75 -9.76
CA GLU A 84 0.08 11.04 -8.85
C GLU A 84 0.49 10.91 -7.39
N TYR A 85 1.30 9.91 -7.05
CA TYR A 85 1.84 9.78 -5.70
C TYR A 85 2.75 10.95 -5.30
N LEU A 86 3.54 11.48 -6.22
CA LEU A 86 4.46 12.58 -5.95
C LEU A 86 3.72 13.91 -5.72
N ASN A 87 2.70 14.19 -6.54
CA ASN A 87 1.94 15.44 -6.45
C ASN A 87 1.13 15.57 -5.15
N ASN A 88 0.85 14.44 -4.51
CA ASN A 88 0.06 14.35 -3.29
C ASN A 88 0.88 14.40 -2.00
N LYS A 89 2.21 14.55 -2.09
CA LYS A 89 3.07 14.63 -0.90
C LYS A 89 3.02 16.02 -0.26
N ILE A 90 2.89 16.03 1.07
CA ILE A 90 2.98 17.25 1.87
C ILE A 90 4.37 17.30 2.51
N GLN A 91 5.05 18.43 2.35
CA GLN A 91 6.29 18.69 3.05
C GLN A 91 6.01 18.96 4.54
N ILE A 92 6.68 18.22 5.41
CA ILE A 92 6.65 18.45 6.86
C ILE A 92 7.98 18.97 7.36
N SER A 93 7.98 19.61 8.53
CA SER A 93 9.21 20.08 9.17
C SER A 93 10.02 18.92 9.77
N VAL A 94 11.35 19.06 9.86
CA VAL A 94 12.21 18.06 10.52
C VAL A 94 11.78 17.80 11.99
N PRO A 95 11.44 18.82 12.80
CA PRO A 95 10.93 18.57 14.16
C PRO A 95 9.64 17.75 14.20
N GLU A 96 8.75 17.95 13.24
CA GLU A 96 7.51 17.16 13.11
C GLU A 96 7.79 15.72 12.69
N TYR A 97 8.66 15.53 11.70
CA TYR A 97 9.16 14.21 11.32
C TYR A 97 9.76 13.46 12.53
N GLU A 98 10.59 14.12 13.34
CA GLU A 98 11.21 13.51 14.53
C GLU A 98 10.16 13.13 15.60
N LYS A 99 9.09 13.91 15.74
CA LYS A 99 7.97 13.56 16.63
C LYS A 99 7.21 12.35 16.11
N LEU A 100 6.92 12.28 14.81
CA LEU A 100 6.29 11.13 14.15
C LEU A 100 7.18 9.88 14.25
N HIS A 101 8.46 10.00 13.94
CA HIS A 101 9.44 8.92 13.98
C HIS A 101 9.58 8.31 15.39
N LYS A 102 9.50 9.15 16.43
CA LYS A 102 9.52 8.74 17.84
C LYS A 102 8.14 8.32 18.37
N ASN A 103 7.12 8.21 17.53
CA ASN A 103 5.73 7.92 17.90
C ASN A 103 5.19 8.87 19.00
N LYS A 104 5.69 10.10 19.08
CA LYS A 104 5.22 11.12 20.05
C LYS A 104 3.90 11.75 19.61
N ILE A 105 3.52 11.56 18.34
CA ILE A 105 2.21 11.87 17.80
C ILE A 105 1.56 10.51 17.55
N SER A 106 0.62 10.13 18.42
CA SER A 106 -0.19 8.93 18.27
C SER A 106 -1.57 9.35 17.80
N SER A 107 -2.01 8.83 16.66
CA SER A 107 -3.42 8.86 16.32
C SER A 107 -4.22 8.22 17.45
N LYS A 108 -5.39 8.78 17.78
CA LYS A 108 -6.34 8.12 18.67
C LYS A 108 -6.90 6.92 17.92
N LEU A 109 -6.49 5.72 18.32
CA LEU A 109 -6.97 4.49 17.73
C LEU A 109 -8.39 4.19 18.23
N GLN A 110 -9.22 3.68 17.34
CA GLN A 110 -10.55 3.16 17.63
C GLN A 110 -10.75 1.88 16.80
N TRP A 111 -11.70 1.04 17.20
CA TRP A 111 -12.17 -0.06 16.36
C TRP A 111 -13.30 0.47 15.47
N GLY A 112 -13.29 0.14 14.19
CA GLY A 112 -14.32 0.54 13.23
C GLY A 112 -14.75 -0.62 12.36
N LYS A 113 -15.99 -0.60 11.87
CA LYS A 113 -16.46 -1.60 10.90
C LYS A 113 -16.59 -0.95 9.54
N ILE A 114 -15.94 -1.53 8.54
CA ILE A 114 -15.89 -1.01 7.17
C ILE A 114 -16.72 -1.91 6.28
N VAL A 115 -17.66 -1.33 5.55
CA VAL A 115 -18.49 -2.02 4.56
C VAL A 115 -18.20 -1.42 3.19
N THR A 116 -17.97 -2.26 2.20
CA THR A 116 -17.85 -1.85 0.80
C THR A 116 -18.95 -2.48 -0.04
N THR A 117 -19.41 -1.76 -1.06
CA THR A 117 -20.26 -2.30 -2.12
C THR A 117 -19.44 -2.98 -3.22
N ASP A 118 -18.14 -2.65 -3.34
CA ASP A 118 -17.22 -3.22 -4.32
C ASP A 118 -16.29 -4.26 -3.67
N LYS A 119 -16.55 -5.54 -3.96
CA LYS A 119 -15.75 -6.66 -3.46
C LYS A 119 -14.54 -6.99 -4.35
N HIS A 120 -14.40 -6.35 -5.51
CA HIS A 120 -13.29 -6.63 -6.43
C HIS A 120 -11.96 -6.02 -5.97
N CYS A 121 -12.01 -5.07 -5.04
CA CYS A 121 -10.86 -4.33 -4.52
C CYS A 121 -10.66 -4.60 -3.03
N ALA A 122 -10.19 -5.80 -2.66
CA ALA A 122 -9.91 -6.18 -1.27
C ALA A 122 -8.61 -6.97 -1.12
N PHE A 123 -7.98 -6.85 0.03
CA PHE A 123 -6.85 -7.69 0.45
C PHE A 123 -7.30 -8.70 1.49
N THR A 124 -6.91 -9.95 1.33
CA THR A 124 -7.11 -10.97 2.35
C THR A 124 -5.84 -11.15 3.16
N LEU A 125 -5.94 -11.12 4.50
CA LEU A 125 -4.84 -11.47 5.39
C LEU A 125 -5.26 -12.62 6.30
N ASN A 126 -4.32 -13.51 6.59
CA ASN A 126 -4.55 -14.63 7.48
C ASN A 126 -3.97 -14.30 8.86
N TYR A 127 -4.68 -14.69 9.92
CA TYR A 127 -4.25 -14.47 11.30
C TYR A 127 -4.36 -15.74 12.13
N CYS A 128 -3.45 -15.92 13.08
CA CYS A 128 -3.67 -16.87 14.17
C CYS A 128 -4.66 -16.30 15.20
N ASP A 129 -5.09 -17.11 16.16
CA ASP A 129 -6.06 -16.70 17.19
C ASP A 129 -5.55 -15.54 18.07
N GLU A 130 -4.23 -15.36 18.10
CA GLU A 130 -3.52 -14.28 18.81
C GLU A 130 -3.21 -13.06 17.92
N GLY A 131 -3.76 -12.99 16.70
CA GLY A 131 -3.62 -11.84 15.80
C GLY A 131 -2.27 -11.72 15.07
N CYS A 132 -1.45 -12.76 15.06
CA CYS A 132 -0.22 -12.74 14.26
C CYS A 132 -0.55 -12.98 12.79
N ASN A 133 -0.07 -12.11 11.90
CA ASN A 133 -0.23 -12.26 10.45
C ASN A 133 0.51 -13.52 9.95
N LEU A 134 -0.20 -14.37 9.20
CA LEU A 134 0.27 -15.65 8.67
C LEU A 134 0.47 -15.54 7.16
N SER A 135 1.48 -16.25 6.65
CA SER A 135 1.69 -16.35 5.22
C SER A 135 0.52 -17.09 4.55
N GLN A 136 0.21 -16.71 3.31
CA GLN A 136 -0.71 -17.47 2.46
C GLN A 136 -0.02 -18.67 1.78
N TYR A 137 1.31 -18.73 1.79
CA TYR A 137 2.04 -19.81 1.14
C TYR A 137 1.98 -21.11 1.94
N SER A 138 1.67 -22.21 1.25
CA SER A 138 1.67 -23.55 1.83
C SER A 138 3.03 -23.88 2.44
N GLY A 139 3.03 -24.43 3.66
CA GLY A 139 4.26 -24.74 4.40
C GLY A 139 4.88 -23.53 5.11
N LEU A 140 4.32 -22.33 4.98
CA LEU A 140 4.69 -21.13 5.74
C LEU A 140 3.48 -20.46 6.43
N ASN A 141 2.32 -21.11 6.36
CA ASN A 141 1.02 -20.64 6.84
C ASN A 141 0.76 -20.94 8.32
N TYR A 142 1.81 -21.03 9.13
CA TYR A 142 1.71 -21.27 10.58
C TYR A 142 2.31 -20.11 11.36
N CYS A 143 1.84 -19.91 12.60
CA CYS A 143 2.39 -18.88 13.45
C CYS A 143 3.81 -19.26 13.88
N PRO A 144 4.84 -18.43 13.63
CA PRO A 144 6.21 -18.75 14.05
C PRO A 144 6.41 -18.67 15.57
N LYS A 145 5.39 -18.23 16.33
CA LYS A 145 5.34 -18.32 17.79
C LYS A 145 4.64 -19.59 18.30
N GLY A 146 4.15 -20.46 17.41
CA GLY A 146 3.45 -21.69 17.78
C GLY A 146 1.98 -21.50 18.18
N HIS A 147 1.39 -20.33 17.96
CA HIS A 147 -0.04 -20.11 18.23
C HIS A 147 -0.93 -20.87 17.24
N SER A 148 -2.09 -21.32 17.71
CA SER A 148 -3.13 -21.97 16.90
C SER A 148 -3.94 -20.96 16.07
N GLY A 149 -4.75 -21.48 15.16
CA GLY A 149 -5.69 -20.68 14.37
C GLY A 149 -5.16 -20.32 12.99
N ASN A 150 -6.10 -20.20 12.05
CA ASN A 150 -5.87 -19.71 10.70
C ASN A 150 -7.15 -19.03 10.20
N ASN A 151 -7.37 -17.82 10.68
CA ASN A 151 -8.54 -17.00 10.42
C ASN A 151 -8.24 -16.10 9.22
N SER A 152 -8.95 -16.30 8.11
CA SER A 152 -8.84 -15.46 6.92
C SER A 152 -9.80 -14.28 7.04
N VAL A 153 -9.28 -13.06 6.96
CA VAL A 153 -10.08 -11.83 7.04
C VAL A 153 -9.85 -11.01 5.78
N GLU A 154 -10.94 -10.58 5.17
CA GLU A 154 -10.95 -9.72 3.99
C GLU A 154 -11.03 -8.24 4.40
N PHE A 155 -10.16 -7.42 3.82
CA PHE A 155 -10.07 -5.98 4.07
C PHE A 155 -10.29 -5.23 2.75
N PRO A 156 -11.43 -4.55 2.59
CA PRO A 156 -11.69 -3.79 1.38
C PRO A 156 -10.75 -2.58 1.28
N LEU A 157 -10.21 -2.28 0.10
CA LEU A 157 -9.28 -1.16 -0.10
C LEU A 157 -9.91 0.19 0.29
N THR A 158 -11.20 0.34 0.00
CA THR A 158 -12.02 1.49 0.39
C THR A 158 -13.37 1.00 0.89
N GLY A 159 -14.05 1.81 1.71
CA GLY A 159 -15.40 1.49 2.15
C GLY A 159 -15.97 2.54 3.09
N THR A 160 -17.22 2.36 3.50
CA THR A 160 -17.91 3.27 4.41
C THR A 160 -17.81 2.76 5.85
N LEU A 161 -17.47 3.66 6.78
CA LEU A 161 -17.48 3.38 8.21
C LEU A 161 -18.92 3.28 8.74
N THR A 162 -19.31 2.12 9.27
CA THR A 162 -20.69 1.91 9.77
C THR A 162 -20.80 1.87 11.28
N GLU A 163 -19.74 1.45 11.98
CA GLU A 163 -19.74 1.29 13.44
C GLU A 163 -18.39 1.69 14.03
N ILE A 164 -18.38 2.18 15.27
CA ILE A 164 -17.17 2.52 16.03
C ILE A 164 -17.26 1.93 17.44
N LYS A 165 -16.18 1.30 17.90
CA LYS A 165 -15.98 0.83 19.27
C LYS A 165 -14.72 1.47 19.88
N PRO A 166 -14.69 1.73 21.20
CA PRO A 166 -13.48 2.18 21.87
C PRO A 166 -12.32 1.19 21.67
N TYR A 167 -11.12 1.69 21.40
CA TYR A 167 -9.94 0.84 21.32
C TYR A 167 -9.56 0.28 22.70
N ASN A 168 -9.27 -1.01 22.70
CA ASN A 168 -8.60 -1.73 23.77
C ASN A 168 -7.52 -2.62 23.15
N ASN A 169 -6.58 -3.12 23.94
CA ASN A 169 -5.53 -4.03 23.44
C ASN A 169 -6.05 -5.47 23.22
N ASP A 170 -7.35 -5.64 22.98
CA ASP A 170 -7.99 -6.92 22.71
C ASP A 170 -8.15 -7.08 21.19
N ILE A 171 -7.74 -8.24 20.66
CA ILE A 171 -7.78 -8.54 19.23
C ILE A 171 -9.13 -9.13 18.80
N THR A 172 -9.99 -9.53 19.74
CA THR A 172 -11.31 -10.11 19.46
C THR A 172 -12.14 -9.29 18.48
N PRO A 173 -12.20 -7.94 18.55
CA PRO A 173 -12.90 -7.13 17.56
C PRO A 173 -12.39 -7.36 16.12
N LEU A 174 -11.10 -7.63 15.91
CA LEU A 174 -10.56 -7.96 14.59
C LEU A 174 -11.19 -9.24 14.01
N LEU A 175 -11.35 -10.26 14.84
CA LEU A 175 -11.98 -11.52 14.45
C LEU A 175 -13.48 -11.37 14.20
N GLU A 176 -14.12 -10.38 14.82
CA GLU A 176 -15.51 -9.97 14.56
C GLU A 176 -15.66 -9.09 13.31
N GLY A 177 -14.57 -8.81 12.58
CA GLY A 177 -14.57 -7.98 11.37
C GLY A 177 -14.45 -6.47 11.62
N TYR A 178 -14.03 -6.05 12.82
CA TYR A 178 -13.64 -4.66 13.07
C TYR A 178 -12.16 -4.45 12.69
N VAL A 179 -11.81 -3.24 12.32
CA VAL A 179 -10.46 -2.82 11.95
C VAL A 179 -10.04 -1.63 12.78
N LEU A 180 -8.74 -1.40 12.91
CA LEU A 180 -8.27 -0.18 13.55
C LEU A 180 -8.55 1.02 12.65
N ILE A 181 -9.06 2.10 13.23
CA ILE A 181 -9.25 3.39 12.55
C ILE A 181 -8.49 4.49 13.29
N THR A 182 -8.03 5.50 12.54
CA THR A 182 -7.32 6.66 13.08
C THR A 182 -8.09 7.96 12.89
N ASP A 183 -7.73 8.98 13.68
CA ASP A 183 -8.14 10.38 13.48
C ASP A 183 -9.63 10.68 13.72
N SER A 184 -10.31 9.79 14.45
CA SER A 184 -11.69 9.95 14.92
C SER A 184 -12.68 10.37 13.81
N PRO A 185 -12.81 9.55 12.76
CA PRO A 185 -13.75 9.77 11.65
C PRO A 185 -15.20 9.66 12.13
N LYS A 186 -16.12 10.22 11.35
CA LYS A 186 -17.56 10.11 11.62
C LYS A 186 -18.11 8.84 10.96
N ILE A 187 -19.12 8.21 11.57
CA ILE A 187 -19.89 7.16 10.91
C ILE A 187 -20.47 7.72 9.60
N GLY A 188 -20.41 6.95 8.53
CA GLY A 188 -20.75 7.35 7.17
C GLY A 188 -19.57 7.91 6.36
N SER A 189 -18.41 8.19 6.98
CA SER A 189 -17.22 8.60 6.24
C SER A 189 -16.70 7.47 5.36
N THR A 190 -16.26 7.83 4.15
CA THR A 190 -15.44 6.95 3.31
C THR A 190 -14.08 6.77 3.99
N MET A 191 -13.60 5.54 4.02
CA MET A 191 -12.35 5.11 4.64
C MET A 191 -11.48 4.40 3.61
N GLU A 192 -10.16 4.52 3.77
CA GLU A 192 -9.15 3.88 2.92
C GLU A 192 -8.24 2.98 3.77
N PHE A 193 -7.93 1.81 3.23
CA PHE A 193 -7.04 0.82 3.81
C PHE A 193 -5.58 1.28 3.79
N GLU A 194 -4.91 1.11 4.92
CA GLU A 194 -3.48 1.29 5.09
C GLU A 194 -2.93 0.12 5.89
N LEU A 195 -1.78 -0.42 5.46
CA LEU A 195 -1.09 -1.45 6.22
C LEU A 195 0.05 -0.80 7.01
N ARG A 196 -0.01 -0.84 8.35
CA ARG A 196 1.04 -0.27 9.21
C ARG A 196 1.74 -1.30 10.06
N ARG A 197 3.05 -1.12 10.23
CA ARG A 197 3.84 -1.96 11.14
C ARG A 197 3.50 -1.61 12.58
N TRP A 198 2.85 -2.55 13.27
CA TRP A 198 2.57 -2.52 14.68
C TRP A 198 3.85 -2.78 15.50
N LYS A 199 4.38 -1.72 16.11
CA LYS A 199 5.43 -1.84 17.13
C LYS A 199 4.76 -1.96 18.49
N SER A 200 4.76 -3.16 19.06
CA SER A 200 4.34 -3.34 20.45
C SER A 200 5.23 -2.49 21.36
N PRO A 201 4.67 -1.71 22.30
CA PRO A 201 5.45 -0.94 23.27
C PRO A 201 6.17 -1.82 24.30
N LYS A 202 5.83 -3.12 24.39
CA LYS A 202 6.50 -4.05 25.30
C LYS A 202 7.85 -4.51 24.73
N LYS A 203 8.89 -4.55 25.58
CA LYS A 203 10.19 -5.13 25.21
C LYS A 203 10.00 -6.56 24.73
N ASN A 204 10.55 -6.86 23.55
CA ASN A 204 10.62 -8.22 23.03
C ASN A 204 11.41 -9.11 24.02
N PRO A 205 10.84 -10.21 24.54
CA PRO A 205 11.59 -11.16 25.35
C PRO A 205 12.72 -11.80 24.53
N PRO A 206 13.82 -12.24 25.17
CA PRO A 206 14.82 -13.04 24.48
C PRO A 206 14.14 -14.28 23.86
N ASN A 207 14.50 -14.58 22.60
CA ASN A 207 13.90 -15.61 21.74
C ASN A 207 12.57 -15.26 21.05
N SER A 208 12.11 -14.01 21.06
CA SER A 208 11.05 -13.63 20.11
C SER A 208 11.59 -13.75 18.67
N PRO A 209 10.82 -14.33 17.71
CA PRO A 209 11.26 -14.44 16.34
C PRO A 209 11.55 -13.04 15.78
N LYS A 210 12.83 -12.75 15.52
CA LYS A 210 13.24 -11.50 14.89
C LYS A 210 12.73 -11.48 13.45
N GLY A 211 12.15 -10.36 13.02
CA GLY A 211 11.61 -10.22 11.66
C GLY A 211 10.14 -10.58 11.52
N LEU A 212 9.43 -10.90 12.61
CA LEU A 212 7.97 -10.96 12.58
C LEU A 212 7.39 -9.62 12.12
N LEU A 213 6.79 -9.66 10.94
CA LEU A 213 6.10 -8.56 10.30
C LEU A 213 4.73 -8.41 10.97
N ASN A 214 4.71 -7.81 12.16
CA ASN A 214 3.47 -7.42 12.83
C ASN A 214 2.85 -6.25 12.06
N TRP A 215 2.25 -6.50 10.90
CA TRP A 215 1.46 -5.50 10.21
C TRP A 215 0.02 -5.61 10.64
N MET A 216 -0.59 -4.47 10.94
CA MET A 216 -2.00 -4.38 11.23
C MET A 216 -2.68 -3.53 10.17
N PRO A 217 -3.86 -3.96 9.70
CA PRO A 217 -4.71 -3.16 8.82
C PRO A 217 -5.25 -2.00 9.65
N ILE A 218 -5.12 -0.80 9.10
CA ILE A 218 -5.62 0.44 9.66
C ILE A 218 -6.40 1.16 8.58
N TYR A 219 -7.47 1.84 8.94
CA TYR A 219 -8.22 2.68 8.02
C TYR A 219 -8.18 4.13 8.45
N ARG A 220 -8.09 5.01 7.46
CA ARG A 220 -8.13 6.47 7.63
C ARG A 220 -9.25 7.06 6.78
N SER A 221 -9.83 8.17 7.23
CA SER A 221 -10.87 8.85 6.45
C SER A 221 -10.32 9.33 5.12
N VAL A 222 -11.05 9.11 4.02
CA VAL A 222 -10.64 9.58 2.69
C VAL A 222 -10.88 11.08 2.54
N SER A 223 -11.71 11.71 3.38
CA SER A 223 -11.72 13.17 3.52
C SER A 223 -10.38 13.74 4.00
N ALA A 224 -9.48 12.88 4.50
CA ALA A 224 -8.10 13.19 4.86
C ALA A 224 -7.08 12.53 3.92
N SER A 225 -7.53 11.87 2.84
CA SER A 225 -6.67 11.20 1.88
C SER A 225 -6.54 12.04 0.60
N PRO A 226 -5.31 12.28 0.13
CA PRO A 226 -5.10 13.00 -1.13
C PRO A 226 -5.55 12.19 -2.37
N TYR A 227 -6.00 10.95 -2.20
CA TYR A 227 -6.39 10.05 -3.30
C TYR A 227 -7.88 10.14 -3.69
N PHE A 228 -8.71 10.92 -2.98
CA PHE A 228 -10.16 11.02 -3.26
C PHE A 228 -10.46 11.54 -4.68
N GLY A 229 -9.69 12.53 -5.16
CA GLY A 229 -9.88 13.13 -6.48
C GLY A 229 -9.52 12.24 -7.68
N LEU A 230 -8.89 11.08 -7.45
CA LEU A 230 -8.54 10.12 -8.51
C LEU A 230 -9.63 9.06 -8.73
N VAL A 231 -10.51 8.88 -7.74
CA VAL A 231 -11.61 7.90 -7.81
C VAL A 231 -12.90 8.54 -8.38
N ASP A 232 -13.04 9.86 -8.28
CA ASP A 232 -14.26 10.58 -8.69
C ASP A 232 -14.42 10.73 -10.23
N ASP A 233 -13.34 10.78 -11.02
CA ASP A 233 -13.48 11.02 -12.48
C ASP A 233 -14.03 9.82 -13.27
N THR A 234 -13.94 8.60 -12.71
CA THR A 234 -14.52 7.39 -13.34
C THR A 234 -15.83 6.93 -12.71
N PHE A 235 -16.13 7.35 -11.48
CA PHE A 235 -17.39 7.03 -10.81
C PHE A 235 -18.50 8.07 -11.05
N ALA A 236 -18.16 9.36 -11.16
CA ALA A 236 -19.16 10.40 -11.43
C ALA A 236 -19.84 10.22 -12.81
N SER A 237 -19.08 9.79 -13.83
CA SER A 237 -19.62 9.59 -15.19
C SER A 237 -20.57 8.39 -15.32
N LYS A 238 -20.47 7.38 -14.46
CA LYS A 238 -21.35 6.20 -14.51
C LYS A 238 -22.60 6.33 -13.65
N VAL A 239 -22.61 7.19 -12.63
CA VAL A 239 -23.82 7.44 -11.84
C VAL A 239 -24.80 8.33 -12.62
N ASP A 240 -24.31 9.32 -13.36
CA ASP A 240 -25.16 10.23 -14.15
C ASP A 240 -25.77 9.58 -15.42
N GLU A 241 -25.10 8.60 -16.04
CA GLU A 241 -25.70 7.84 -17.15
C GLU A 241 -26.80 6.88 -16.70
N THR A 242 -26.70 6.29 -15.50
CA THR A 242 -27.77 5.44 -14.96
C THR A 242 -28.93 6.22 -14.35
N ALA A 243 -28.73 7.49 -13.98
CA ALA A 243 -29.78 8.38 -13.47
C ALA A 243 -30.56 9.11 -14.58
N SER A 244 -30.07 9.10 -15.84
CA SER A 244 -30.69 9.83 -16.96
C SER A 244 -31.43 8.94 -17.97
N ILE A 245 -31.43 7.61 -17.82
CA ILE A 245 -32.12 6.67 -18.74
C ILE A 245 -33.51 6.22 -18.23
N SER A 246 -33.94 6.64 -17.03
CA SER A 246 -35.27 6.29 -16.49
C SER A 246 -36.36 7.36 -16.64
N GLU A 247 -36.10 8.49 -17.31
CA GLU A 247 -37.12 9.53 -17.57
C GLU A 247 -37.23 9.86 -19.07
N THR A 248 -37.65 8.89 -19.87
CA THR A 248 -38.44 9.10 -21.12
C THR A 248 -38.78 7.75 -21.72
N ASN A 249 -39.96 7.21 -21.35
CA ASN A 249 -40.83 6.39 -22.19
C ASN A 249 -42.01 5.90 -21.34
N LEU A 250 -43.06 6.73 -21.27
CA LEU A 250 -44.48 6.36 -21.26
C LEU A 250 -45.32 7.64 -21.43
#